data_AF-A0A553ZQU6-F1
#
_entry.id   AF-A0A553ZQU6-F1
#
_cell.length_a   1.000
_cell.length_b   1.000
_cell.length_c   1.000
_cell.angle_alpha   90.00
_cell.angle_beta   90.00
_cell.angle_gamma   90.00
#
_symmetry.space_group_name_H-M   'P 1'
#
loop_
_entity.id
_entity.type
_entity.pdbx_description
1 polymer ?
#
loop_
_entity_poly.entity_id
_entity_poly.type
_entity_poly.pdbx_seq_one_letter_code
_entity_poly.pdbx_strand_id
1 'polypeptide(L)'
;MDDSRHSLPGAQRLLLGLRTLLGLPLQRRTWQHLGFALLLPLGLALIAGVFHVMKGQRGSAGGGVGPLALLAAVAVVALCGPSFERFRARVWLGEEVGRAERDGRLKRGTAFFFANLLLGSASFTVVIGWVIVSVRNVSYPFWGWVPYPDPAWGGPSPLGAVSLHFAAGVVTFFGAPWLVIRLNRLQVYVARRLVGSG
;
A
#
# COMPACT_ATOMS: atom_id res chain seq x y z
N MET A 1 -9.65 50.02 22.86
CA MET A 1 -10.03 48.60 22.99
C MET A 1 -9.72 47.97 21.64
N ASP A 2 -8.48 47.52 21.49
CA ASP A 2 -7.95 46.99 20.26
C ASP A 2 -7.87 45.47 20.43
N ASP A 3 -8.80 44.77 19.78
CA ASP A 3 -9.07 43.35 19.95
C ASP A 3 -8.10 42.59 19.04
N SER A 4 -6.90 42.31 19.56
CA SER A 4 -5.82 41.61 18.89
C SER A 4 -6.23 40.18 18.52
N ARG A 5 -6.86 40.03 17.35
CA ARG A 5 -7.05 38.74 16.67
C ARG A 5 -5.71 38.23 16.17
N HIS A 6 -4.89 37.71 17.08
CA HIS A 6 -3.78 36.84 16.75
C HIS A 6 -4.32 35.49 16.27
N SER A 7 -4.82 35.43 15.03
CA SER A 7 -5.06 34.17 14.35
C SER A 7 -3.72 33.47 14.14
N LEU A 8 -3.36 32.54 15.03
CA LEU A 8 -2.11 31.79 14.96
C LEU A 8 -2.05 31.06 13.60
N PRO A 9 -1.13 31.44 12.69
CA PRO A 9 -1.07 30.86 11.34
C PRO A 9 -0.79 29.34 11.36
N GLY A 10 -0.29 28.80 12.48
CA GLY A 10 -0.15 27.36 12.71
C GLY A 10 -1.47 26.62 12.90
N ALA A 11 -2.43 27.21 13.64
CA ALA A 11 -3.72 26.56 13.93
C ALA A 11 -4.58 26.41 12.66
N GLN A 12 -4.58 27.43 11.79
CA GLN A 12 -5.30 27.36 10.52
C GLN A 12 -4.70 26.31 9.57
N ARG A 13 -3.36 26.19 9.50
CA ARG A 13 -2.70 25.13 8.71
C ARG A 13 -3.04 23.73 9.23
N LEU A 14 -3.11 23.57 10.54
CA LEU A 14 -3.43 22.29 11.18
C LEU A 14 -4.89 21.88 10.88
N LEU A 15 -5.83 22.83 11.00
CA LEU A 15 -7.24 22.63 10.66
C LEU A 15 -7.44 22.32 9.17
N LEU A 16 -6.74 23.01 8.28
CA LEU A 16 -6.76 22.73 6.84
C LEU A 16 -6.19 21.33 6.55
N GLY A 17 -5.10 20.94 7.23
CA GLY A 17 -4.51 19.61 7.13
C GLY A 17 -5.48 18.51 7.56
N LEU A 18 -6.13 18.68 8.71
CA LEU A 18 -7.13 17.74 9.24
C LEU A 18 -8.34 17.62 8.32
N ARG A 19 -8.89 18.75 7.84
CA ARG A 19 -10.02 18.74 6.90
C ARG A 19 -9.66 18.00 5.61
N THR A 20 -8.43 18.17 5.13
CA THR A 20 -7.94 17.47 3.95
C THR A 20 -7.87 15.97 4.19
N LEU A 21 -7.29 15.53 5.31
CA LEU A 21 -7.18 14.10 5.68
C LEU A 21 -8.54 13.43 5.85
N LEU A 22 -9.48 14.09 6.53
CA LEU A 22 -10.83 13.58 6.75
C LEU A 22 -11.63 13.45 5.44
N GLY A 23 -11.37 14.32 4.46
CA GLY A 23 -12.00 14.27 3.16
C GLY A 23 -11.43 13.21 2.20
N LEU A 24 -10.24 12.67 2.46
CA LEU A 24 -9.56 11.74 1.53
C LEU A 24 -10.41 10.50 1.19
N PRO A 25 -11.05 9.80 2.14
CA PRO A 25 -11.85 8.61 1.81
C PRO A 25 -13.05 8.90 0.90
N LEU A 26 -13.50 10.16 0.83
CA LEU A 26 -14.65 10.58 0.03
C LEU A 26 -14.26 11.01 -1.39
N GLN A 27 -12.96 11.17 -1.67
CA GLN A 27 -12.48 11.63 -2.97
C GLN A 27 -12.32 10.47 -3.95
N ARG A 28 -12.90 10.60 -5.16
CA ARG A 28 -12.71 9.65 -6.27
C ARG A 28 -11.24 9.31 -6.53
N ARG A 29 -10.35 10.31 -6.44
CA ARG A 29 -8.92 10.15 -6.66
C ARG A 29 -8.25 9.20 -5.64
N THR A 30 -8.75 9.17 -4.42
CA THR A 30 -8.26 8.24 -3.39
C THR A 30 -8.57 6.81 -3.78
N TRP A 31 -9.81 6.53 -4.22
CA TRP A 31 -10.22 5.20 -4.67
C TRP A 31 -9.43 4.72 -5.89
N GLN A 32 -9.05 5.63 -6.79
CA GLN A 32 -8.13 5.34 -7.88
C GLN A 32 -6.76 4.86 -7.37
N HIS A 33 -6.20 5.51 -6.34
CA HIS A 33 -4.95 5.09 -5.72
C HIS A 33 -5.09 3.76 -4.95
N LEU A 34 -6.22 3.52 -4.28
CA LEU A 34 -6.48 2.23 -3.63
C LEU A 34 -6.57 1.09 -4.67
N GLY A 35 -7.33 1.29 -5.75
CA GLY A 35 -7.44 0.33 -6.85
C GLY A 35 -6.11 0.10 -7.56
N PHE A 36 -5.32 1.16 -7.77
CA PHE A 36 -3.95 1.04 -8.28
C PHE A 36 -3.11 0.11 -7.40
N ALA A 37 -3.11 0.30 -6.08
CA ALA A 37 -2.35 -0.53 -5.14
C ALA A 37 -2.83 -2.00 -5.12
N LEU A 38 -4.13 -2.24 -5.29
CA LEU A 38 -4.73 -3.58 -5.33
C LEU A 38 -4.42 -4.39 -6.59
N LEU A 39 -3.84 -3.79 -7.63
CA LEU A 39 -3.49 -4.47 -8.88
C LEU A 39 -2.03 -4.96 -8.96
N LEU A 40 -1.20 -4.58 -8.00
CA LEU A 40 0.15 -5.12 -7.85
C LEU A 40 0.26 -6.60 -7.41
N PRO A 41 -0.68 -7.22 -6.67
CA PRO A 41 -0.55 -8.60 -6.24
C PRO A 41 -0.51 -9.61 -7.38
N LEU A 42 -0.70 -9.23 -8.65
CA LEU A 42 -0.40 -10.10 -9.79
C LEU A 42 1.09 -10.50 -9.85
N GLY A 43 2.01 -9.58 -9.56
CA GLY A 43 3.46 -9.87 -9.52
C GLY A 43 3.88 -10.63 -8.25
N LEU A 44 3.30 -10.26 -7.10
CA LEU A 44 3.52 -10.97 -5.83
C LEU A 44 2.92 -12.37 -5.84
N ALA A 45 1.74 -12.58 -6.45
CA ALA A 45 1.10 -13.88 -6.59
C ALA A 45 1.92 -14.81 -7.49
N LEU A 46 2.60 -14.27 -8.51
CA LEU A 46 3.54 -15.04 -9.32
C LEU A 46 4.72 -15.54 -8.47
N ILE A 47 5.33 -14.67 -7.66
CA ILE A 47 6.45 -15.01 -6.76
C ILE A 47 6.00 -15.97 -5.65
N ALA A 48 4.85 -15.72 -5.03
CA ALA A 48 4.29 -16.56 -3.98
C ALA A 48 3.86 -17.93 -4.51
N GLY A 49 3.26 -17.98 -5.71
CA GLY A 49 2.92 -19.21 -6.42
C GLY A 49 4.15 -20.05 -6.72
N VAL A 50 5.24 -19.43 -7.17
CA VAL A 50 6.54 -20.10 -7.35
C VAL A 50 7.07 -20.62 -6.01
N PHE A 51 7.01 -19.82 -4.95
CA PHE A 51 7.46 -20.24 -3.62
C PHE A 51 6.64 -21.45 -3.13
N HIS A 52 5.35 -21.49 -3.43
CA HIS A 52 4.47 -22.60 -3.11
C HIS A 52 4.83 -23.87 -3.91
N VAL A 53 5.11 -23.73 -5.23
CA VAL A 53 5.61 -24.81 -6.08
C VAL A 53 6.96 -25.34 -5.59
N MET A 54 7.89 -24.45 -5.20
CA MET A 54 9.19 -24.82 -4.63
C MET A 54 9.04 -25.56 -3.29
N LYS A 55 8.08 -25.15 -2.45
CA LYS A 55 7.78 -25.84 -1.19
C LYS A 55 7.18 -27.23 -1.44
N GLY A 56 6.35 -27.39 -2.46
CA GLY A 56 5.78 -28.67 -2.89
C GLY A 56 6.84 -29.63 -3.45
N GLN A 57 7.81 -29.14 -4.21
CA GLN A 57 8.89 -29.97 -4.78
C GLN A 57 9.90 -30.48 -3.74
N ARG A 58 9.95 -29.90 -2.54
CA ARG A 58 10.81 -30.43 -1.45
C ARG A 58 10.38 -31.83 -0.97
N GLY A 59 9.16 -32.27 -1.30
CA GLY A 59 8.66 -33.61 -1.00
C GLY A 59 8.75 -34.63 -2.15
N SER A 60 9.32 -34.26 -3.30
CA SER A 60 9.34 -35.09 -4.51
C SER A 60 10.79 -35.42 -4.92
N ALA A 61 11.04 -36.64 -5.39
CA ALA A 61 12.38 -37.12 -5.77
C ALA A 61 13.04 -36.35 -6.94
N GLY A 62 12.29 -35.48 -7.64
CA GLY A 62 12.79 -34.59 -8.69
C GLY A 62 13.27 -33.25 -8.15
N GLY A 63 14.35 -33.25 -7.37
CA GLY A 63 14.96 -32.02 -6.85
C GLY A 63 15.65 -31.22 -7.96
N GLY A 64 15.29 -29.95 -8.14
CA GLY A 64 16.12 -29.00 -8.90
C GLY A 64 15.42 -27.95 -9.77
N VAL A 65 14.11 -28.05 -10.02
CA VAL A 65 13.41 -27.13 -10.95
C VAL A 65 13.02 -25.80 -10.29
N GLY A 66 12.91 -25.78 -8.96
CA GLY A 66 12.51 -24.60 -8.18
C GLY A 66 13.29 -23.30 -8.48
N PRO A 67 14.63 -23.29 -8.44
CA PRO A 67 15.43 -22.12 -8.78
C PRO A 67 15.22 -21.62 -10.22
N LEU A 68 15.06 -22.54 -11.18
CA LEU A 68 14.77 -22.19 -12.59
C LEU A 68 13.38 -21.58 -12.74
N ALA A 69 12.37 -22.10 -12.05
CA ALA A 69 11.03 -21.54 -12.02
C ALA A 69 11.00 -20.13 -11.41
N LEU A 70 11.79 -19.89 -10.34
CA LEU A 70 11.96 -18.56 -9.76
C LEU A 70 12.67 -17.59 -10.70
N LEU A 71 13.74 -18.03 -11.36
CA LEU A 71 14.42 -17.21 -12.36
C LEU A 71 13.48 -16.86 -13.53
N ALA A 72 12.69 -17.82 -14.02
CA ALA A 72 11.71 -17.58 -15.08
C ALA A 72 10.63 -16.58 -14.64
N ALA A 73 10.10 -16.71 -13.43
CA ALA A 73 9.12 -15.78 -12.87
C ALA A 73 9.70 -14.36 -12.71
N VAL A 74 10.91 -14.25 -12.16
CA VAL A 74 11.61 -12.96 -12.04
C VAL A 74 11.86 -12.35 -13.41
N ALA A 75 12.27 -13.15 -14.41
CA ALA A 75 12.48 -12.69 -15.76
C ALA A 75 11.19 -12.18 -16.41
N VAL A 76 10.07 -12.91 -16.26
CA VAL A 76 8.74 -12.48 -16.74
C VAL A 76 8.34 -11.16 -16.10
N VAL A 77 8.49 -11.01 -14.78
CA VAL A 77 8.16 -9.76 -14.09
C VAL A 77 9.10 -8.62 -14.50
N ALA A 78 10.39 -8.89 -14.71
CA ALA A 78 11.35 -7.88 -15.15
C ALA A 78 11.08 -7.40 -16.59
N LEU A 79 10.66 -8.30 -17.49
CA LEU A 79 10.35 -7.99 -18.88
C LEU A 79 8.99 -7.31 -19.06
N CYS A 80 7.96 -7.83 -18.39
CA CYS A 80 6.58 -7.36 -18.53
C CYS A 80 6.23 -6.23 -17.56
N GLY A 81 6.92 -6.13 -16.41
CA GLY A 81 6.67 -5.16 -15.35
C GLY A 81 6.66 -3.71 -15.84
N PRO A 82 7.67 -3.24 -16.60
CA PRO A 82 7.67 -1.92 -17.22
C PRO A 82 6.40 -1.57 -18.01
N SER A 83 5.94 -2.48 -18.87
CA SER A 83 4.77 -2.25 -19.73
C SER A 83 3.48 -2.30 -18.92
N PHE A 84 3.39 -3.24 -17.98
CA PHE A 84 2.26 -3.34 -17.05
C PHE A 84 2.13 -2.08 -16.19
N GLU A 85 3.24 -1.55 -15.69
CA GLU A 85 3.25 -0.35 -14.85
C GLU A 85 2.79 0.90 -15.61
N ARG A 86 3.26 1.07 -16.84
CA ARG A 86 2.78 2.17 -17.72
C ARG A 86 1.27 2.08 -17.96
N PHE A 87 0.78 0.87 -18.25
CA PHE A 87 -0.66 0.65 -18.45
C PHE A 87 -1.45 0.96 -17.18
N ARG A 88 -1.03 0.43 -16.04
CA ARG A 88 -1.69 0.62 -14.75
C ARG A 88 -1.71 2.10 -14.33
N ALA A 89 -0.59 2.80 -14.47
CA ALA A 89 -0.47 4.23 -14.16
C ALA A 89 -1.38 5.09 -15.04
N ARG A 90 -1.46 4.79 -16.34
CA ARG A 90 -2.35 5.49 -17.27
C ARG A 90 -3.83 5.25 -16.94
N VAL A 91 -4.23 3.99 -16.78
CA VAL A 91 -5.65 3.62 -16.57
C VAL A 91 -6.19 4.14 -15.24
N TRP A 92 -5.42 4.00 -14.17
CA TRP A 92 -5.92 4.30 -12.82
C TRP A 92 -5.61 5.72 -12.38
N LEU A 93 -4.45 6.26 -12.74
CA LEU A 93 -3.99 7.56 -12.24
C LEU A 93 -3.99 8.64 -13.31
N GLY A 94 -4.22 8.30 -14.59
CA GLY A 94 -4.10 9.23 -15.71
C GLY A 94 -2.66 9.71 -15.96
N GLU A 95 -1.67 9.00 -15.41
CA GLU A 95 -0.26 9.41 -15.48
C GLU A 95 0.43 8.73 -16.66
N GLU A 96 1.08 9.52 -17.51
CA GLU A 96 1.91 8.99 -18.58
C GLU A 96 3.35 8.75 -18.09
N VAL A 97 3.87 7.58 -18.45
CA VAL A 97 5.26 7.17 -18.21
C VAL A 97 5.81 6.74 -19.56
N GLY A 98 6.75 7.52 -20.11
CA GLY A 98 7.28 7.28 -21.44
C GLY A 98 8.22 6.07 -21.50
N ARG A 99 9.02 6.02 -22.57
CA ARG A 99 10.00 4.96 -22.81
C ARG A 99 11.40 5.51 -22.56
N ALA A 100 12.17 4.84 -21.70
CA ALA A 100 13.57 5.18 -21.51
C ALA A 100 14.42 4.85 -22.76
N GLU A 101 15.47 5.63 -22.96
CA GLU A 101 16.53 5.35 -23.94
C GLU A 101 17.19 3.98 -23.70
N ARG A 102 17.79 3.42 -24.75
CA ARG A 102 18.35 2.05 -24.74
C ARG A 102 19.51 1.87 -23.77
N ASP A 103 20.21 2.95 -23.41
CA ASP A 103 21.40 2.88 -22.57
C ASP A 103 21.09 2.57 -21.11
N GLY A 104 21.80 1.58 -20.56
CA GLY A 104 21.65 1.15 -19.16
C GLY A 104 20.35 0.40 -18.85
N ARG A 105 19.65 -0.12 -19.86
CA ARG A 105 18.34 -0.80 -19.73
C ARG A 105 18.31 -1.91 -18.68
N LEU A 106 19.37 -2.72 -18.58
CA LEU A 106 19.49 -3.80 -17.59
C LEU A 106 19.54 -3.24 -16.16
N LYS A 107 20.51 -2.36 -15.86
CA LYS A 107 20.66 -1.73 -14.53
C LYS A 107 19.40 -0.99 -14.10
N ARG A 108 18.81 -0.21 -15.01
CA ARG A 108 17.56 0.54 -14.76
C ARG A 108 16.36 -0.38 -14.57
N GLY A 109 16.25 -1.44 -15.38
CA GLY A 109 15.19 -2.45 -15.26
C GLY A 109 15.26 -3.23 -13.96
N THR A 110 16.45 -3.62 -13.52
CA THR A 110 16.66 -4.29 -12.21
C THR A 110 16.31 -3.35 -11.05
N ALA A 111 16.79 -2.10 -11.08
CA ALA A 111 16.44 -1.11 -10.06
C ALA A 111 14.92 -0.87 -9.99
N PHE A 112 14.28 -0.81 -11.16
CA PHE A 112 12.83 -0.68 -11.24
C PHE A 112 12.12 -1.88 -10.64
N PHE A 113 12.54 -3.11 -10.95
CA PHE A 113 11.94 -4.32 -10.39
C PHE A 113 11.92 -4.28 -8.85
N PHE A 114 13.06 -4.02 -8.22
CA PHE A 114 13.15 -3.98 -6.77
C PHE A 114 12.37 -2.83 -6.15
N ALA A 115 12.46 -1.63 -6.73
CA ALA A 115 11.75 -0.46 -6.20
C ALA A 115 10.22 -0.60 -6.37
N ASN A 116 9.77 -1.14 -7.50
CA ASN A 116 8.36 -1.39 -7.78
C ASN A 116 7.80 -2.48 -6.88
N LEU A 117 8.58 -3.54 -6.63
CA LEU A 117 8.21 -4.59 -5.69
C LEU A 117 8.10 -4.03 -4.26
N LEU A 118 9.08 -3.25 -3.80
CA LEU A 118 9.10 -2.68 -2.45
C LEU A 118 7.94 -1.69 -2.23
N LEU A 119 7.84 -0.66 -3.07
CA LEU A 119 6.83 0.39 -2.93
C LEU A 119 5.43 -0.15 -3.18
N GLY A 120 5.29 -1.03 -4.17
CA GLY A 120 4.03 -1.69 -4.47
C GLY A 120 3.57 -2.58 -3.33
N SER A 121 4.46 -3.42 -2.76
CA SER A 121 4.11 -4.30 -1.64
C SER A 121 3.72 -3.47 -0.41
N ALA A 122 4.46 -2.41 -0.10
CA ALA A 122 4.11 -1.51 0.99
C ALA A 122 2.73 -0.87 0.79
N SER A 123 2.45 -0.36 -0.42
CA SER A 123 1.15 0.23 -0.76
C SER A 123 0.03 -0.80 -0.63
N PHE A 124 0.21 -2.01 -1.17
CA PHE A 124 -0.72 -3.11 -1.06
C PHE A 124 -1.00 -3.51 0.40
N THR A 125 0.05 -3.70 1.21
CA THR A 125 -0.09 -4.05 2.64
C THR A 125 -0.87 -2.98 3.40
N VAL A 126 -0.62 -1.70 3.12
CA VAL A 126 -1.38 -0.61 3.74
C VAL A 126 -2.86 -0.67 3.34
N VAL A 127 -3.17 -0.92 2.06
CA VAL A 127 -4.57 -1.05 1.61
C VAL A 127 -5.25 -2.26 2.24
N ILE A 128 -4.62 -3.43 2.25
CA ILE A 128 -5.19 -4.64 2.85
C ILE A 128 -5.37 -4.46 4.35
N GLY A 129 -4.39 -3.89 5.05
CA GLY A 129 -4.51 -3.54 6.47
C GLY A 129 -5.68 -2.59 6.71
N TRP A 130 -5.84 -1.57 5.86
CA TRP A 130 -6.97 -0.65 5.92
C TRP A 130 -8.31 -1.35 5.68
N VAL A 131 -8.42 -2.25 4.70
CA VAL A 131 -9.63 -3.05 4.46
C VAL A 131 -9.95 -3.94 5.66
N ILE A 132 -8.97 -4.68 6.19
CA ILE A 132 -9.16 -5.58 7.34
C ILE A 132 -9.63 -4.78 8.56
N VAL A 133 -8.99 -3.65 8.87
CA VAL A 133 -9.37 -2.78 9.99
C VAL A 133 -10.77 -2.20 9.76
N SER A 134 -11.09 -1.77 8.54
CA SER A 134 -12.41 -1.22 8.20
C SER A 134 -13.51 -2.27 8.34
N VAL A 135 -13.30 -3.47 7.78
CA VAL A 135 -14.23 -4.60 7.88
C VAL A 135 -14.40 -5.01 9.34
N ARG A 136 -13.31 -5.12 10.12
CA ARG A 136 -13.37 -5.45 11.55
C ARG A 136 -14.15 -4.41 12.36
N ASN A 137 -13.99 -3.12 12.06
CA ASN A 137 -14.72 -2.06 12.76
C ASN A 137 -16.20 -2.01 12.37
N VAL A 138 -16.55 -2.23 11.09
CA VAL A 138 -17.94 -2.28 10.63
C VAL A 138 -18.64 -3.56 11.10
N SER A 139 -17.92 -4.68 11.18
CA SER A 139 -18.46 -5.94 11.65
C SER A 139 -18.54 -6.03 13.18
N TYR A 140 -17.88 -5.11 13.91
CA TYR A 140 -17.83 -5.10 15.38
C TYR A 140 -19.20 -5.24 16.09
N PRO A 141 -20.29 -4.61 15.62
CA PRO A 141 -21.63 -4.82 16.20
C PRO A 141 -22.16 -6.26 16.09
N PHE A 142 -21.65 -7.06 15.16
CA PHE A 142 -22.12 -8.43 14.89
C PHE A 142 -21.31 -9.51 15.59
N TRP A 143 -20.03 -9.28 15.86
CA TRP A 143 -19.15 -10.27 16.53
C TRP A 143 -19.17 -10.18 18.06
N GLY A 144 -19.93 -9.22 18.59
CA GLY A 144 -20.12 -9.01 20.02
C GLY A 144 -18.86 -8.52 20.72
N TRP A 145 -19.07 -7.99 21.93
CA TRP A 145 -17.99 -7.77 22.87
C TRP A 145 -17.42 -9.15 23.23
N VAL A 146 -16.29 -9.55 22.65
CA VAL A 146 -15.50 -10.62 23.27
C VAL A 146 -15.25 -10.15 24.70
N PRO A 147 -15.65 -10.92 25.72
CA PRO A 147 -15.47 -10.51 27.10
C PRO A 147 -13.98 -10.28 27.31
N TYR A 148 -13.60 -9.02 27.48
CA TYR A 148 -12.26 -8.68 27.93
C TYR A 148 -12.13 -9.34 29.30
N PRO A 149 -11.15 -10.23 29.52
CA PRO A 149 -10.95 -10.81 30.84
C PRO A 149 -10.74 -9.65 31.81
N ASP A 150 -11.52 -9.62 32.88
CA ASP A 150 -11.39 -8.63 33.95
C ASP A 150 -9.91 -8.62 34.38
N PRO A 151 -9.20 -7.49 34.21
CA PRO A 151 -7.78 -7.48 34.50
C PRO A 151 -7.62 -7.52 36.02
N ALA A 152 -7.31 -8.71 36.56
CA ALA A 152 -7.07 -8.93 37.98
C ALA A 152 -5.91 -8.08 38.58
N TRP A 153 -5.21 -7.30 37.74
CA TRP A 153 -4.00 -6.53 38.07
C TRP A 153 -4.07 -5.06 37.61
N GLY A 154 -5.26 -4.46 37.50
CA GLY A 154 -5.41 -3.02 37.24
C GLY A 154 -5.10 -2.59 35.80
N GLY A 155 -5.37 -3.46 34.81
CA GLY A 155 -5.26 -3.15 33.39
C GLY A 155 -6.22 -2.04 32.93
N PRO A 156 -6.07 -1.54 31.68
CA PRO A 156 -6.93 -0.47 31.16
C PRO A 156 -8.39 -0.87 31.28
N SER A 157 -9.23 0.05 31.77
CA SER A 157 -10.68 -0.16 31.86
C SER A 157 -11.23 -0.61 30.50
N PRO A 158 -12.36 -1.33 30.44
CA PRO A 158 -12.98 -1.72 29.17
C PRO A 158 -13.14 -0.53 28.21
N LEU A 159 -13.51 0.64 28.75
CA LEU A 159 -13.55 1.91 28.01
C LEU A 159 -12.17 2.35 27.48
N GLY A 160 -11.11 2.23 28.27
CA GLY A 160 -9.74 2.52 27.84
C GLY A 160 -9.23 1.60 26.74
N ALA A 161 -9.49 0.29 26.85
CA ALA A 161 -9.12 -0.70 25.84
C ALA A 161 -9.85 -0.49 24.51
N VAL A 162 -11.16 -0.20 24.57
CA VAL A 162 -11.99 0.14 23.41
C VAL A 162 -11.53 1.44 22.78
N SER A 163 -11.28 2.47 23.58
CA SER A 163 -10.82 3.78 23.10
C SER A 163 -9.48 3.67 22.38
N LEU A 164 -8.55 2.84 22.87
CA LEU A 164 -7.26 2.61 22.21
C LEU A 164 -7.43 1.89 20.87
N HIS A 165 -8.29 0.88 20.81
CA HIS A 165 -8.59 0.15 19.57
C HIS A 165 -9.32 1.03 18.55
N PHE A 166 -10.28 1.85 18.99
CA PHE A 166 -10.97 2.83 18.16
C PHE A 166 -10.03 3.93 17.68
N ALA A 167 -9.18 4.49 18.55
CA ALA A 167 -8.23 5.53 18.18
C ALA A 167 -7.24 5.04 17.12
N ALA A 168 -6.67 3.84 17.31
CA ALA A 168 -5.83 3.21 16.30
C ALA A 168 -6.60 2.95 14.98
N GLY A 169 -7.86 2.50 15.08
CA GLY A 169 -8.75 2.30 13.94
C GLY A 169 -9.02 3.60 13.16
N VAL A 170 -9.35 4.69 13.86
CA VAL A 170 -9.60 6.01 13.28
C VAL A 170 -8.34 6.58 12.62
N VAL A 171 -7.20 6.54 13.33
CA VAL A 171 -5.92 6.98 12.78
C VAL A 171 -5.56 6.18 11.53
N THR A 172 -5.76 4.85 11.55
CA THR A 172 -5.50 3.99 10.40
C THR A 172 -6.49 4.29 9.25
N PHE A 173 -7.76 4.51 9.57
CA PHE A 173 -8.81 4.74 8.57
C PHE A 173 -8.57 6.01 7.75
N PHE A 174 -8.14 7.09 8.40
CA PHE A 174 -7.84 8.36 7.73
C PHE A 174 -6.38 8.50 7.28
N GLY A 175 -5.44 7.86 7.98
CA GLY A 175 -4.01 7.91 7.69
C GLY A 175 -3.58 7.00 6.55
N ALA A 176 -4.19 5.81 6.42
CA ALA A 176 -3.81 4.86 5.36
C ALA A 176 -4.08 5.40 3.94
N PRO A 177 -5.23 6.04 3.63
CA PRO A 177 -5.44 6.66 2.33
C PRO A 177 -4.36 7.71 1.99
N TRP A 178 -3.98 8.55 2.96
CA TRP A 178 -2.91 9.54 2.77
C TRP A 178 -1.57 8.87 2.45
N LEU A 179 -1.22 7.82 3.18
CA LEU A 179 0.02 7.07 2.98
C LEU A 179 0.05 6.36 1.62
N VAL A 180 -1.05 5.71 1.22
CA VAL A 180 -1.18 5.04 -0.09
C VAL A 180 -1.00 6.02 -1.24
N ILE A 181 -1.61 7.21 -1.15
CA ILE A 181 -1.43 8.25 -2.16
C ILE A 181 0.04 8.65 -2.28
N ARG A 182 0.75 8.82 -1.16
CA ARG A 182 2.18 9.17 -1.15
C ARG A 182 3.04 8.05 -1.75
N LEU A 183 2.81 6.81 -1.35
CA LEU A 183 3.53 5.64 -1.87
C LEU A 183 3.32 5.47 -3.37
N ASN A 184 2.08 5.60 -3.85
CA ASN A 184 1.77 5.48 -5.27
C ASN A 184 2.39 6.62 -6.10
N ARG A 185 2.39 7.86 -5.59
CA ARG A 185 3.08 8.98 -6.25
C ARG A 185 4.59 8.75 -6.31
N LEU A 186 5.18 8.23 -5.24
CA LEU A 186 6.59 7.86 -5.22
C LEU A 186 6.89 6.72 -6.22
N GLN A 187 5.99 5.74 -6.32
CA GLN A 187 6.09 4.65 -7.28
C GLN A 187 6.06 5.15 -8.74
N VAL A 188 5.13 6.06 -9.07
CA VAL A 188 5.10 6.71 -10.40
C VAL A 188 6.36 7.53 -10.67
N TYR A 189 6.83 8.29 -9.67
CA TYR A 189 8.08 9.06 -9.79
C TYR A 189 9.28 8.15 -10.08
N VAL A 190 9.40 7.04 -9.35
CA VAL A 190 10.45 6.04 -9.57
C VAL A 190 10.32 5.39 -10.95
N ALA A 191 9.11 5.05 -11.37
CA ALA A 191 8.84 4.49 -12.70
C ALA A 191 9.28 5.47 -13.80
N ARG A 192 8.99 6.77 -13.65
CA ARG A 192 9.46 7.79 -14.59
C ARG A 192 10.98 7.87 -14.65
N ARG A 193 11.63 7.87 -13.49
CA ARG A 193 13.09 7.98 -13.40
C ARG A 193 13.83 6.77 -13.96
N LEU A 194 13.27 5.57 -13.81
CA LEU A 194 13.97 4.33 -14.15
C LEU A 194 13.53 3.74 -15.50
N VAL A 195 12.28 3.94 -15.93
CA VAL A 195 11.69 3.19 -17.04
C VAL A 195 11.18 4.07 -18.18
N GLY A 196 11.09 5.39 -17.96
CA GLY A 196 10.99 6.39 -19.03
C GLY A 196 10.45 7.74 -18.56
N SER A 197 10.96 8.82 -19.14
CA SER A 197 10.50 10.17 -18.86
C SER A 197 9.08 10.40 -19.40
N GLY A 198 8.31 11.21 -18.67
CA GLY A 198 7.05 11.81 -19.12
C GLY A 198 7.10 13.29 -18.78
#